data_AF-A0A533RW55-F1
#
_entry.id   AF-A0A533RW55-F1
#
_cell.length_a   1.000
_cell.length_b   1.000
_cell.length_c   1.000
_cell.angle_alpha   90.00
_cell.angle_beta   90.00
_cell.angle_gamma   90.00
#
_symmetry.space_group_name_H-M   'P 1'
#
loop_
_entity.id
_entity.type
_entity.pdbx_description
1 polymer ?
#
loop_
_entity_poly.entity_id
_entity_poly.type
_entity_poly.pdbx_seq_one_letter_code
_entity_poly.pdbx_strand_id
1 'polypeptide(L)'
;MQLDELARSLHAYKTVDVSVFQRQARVLQSIWREEQGLEPGEHAGAPLGSRLRMPEAQDQLLNYITPGVREVVQREVLGPAAEGKLFGKPRIFNDLLSSQPLCFNLFGELTDDLELASAAIRELTGGRFSRVTGIEFEVSPGRRDPRYLNDRSAFDVFLRCEDAELRPSFIGIEVKYHENLLGPAAEH
;
A
#
# COMPACT_ATOMS: atom_id res chain seq x y z
N MET A 1 -16.31 9.34 23.04
CA MET A 1 -16.95 8.40 22.11
C MET A 1 -16.12 7.13 22.09
N GLN A 2 -16.72 5.96 22.29
CA GLN A 2 -16.01 4.69 22.21
C GLN A 2 -15.64 4.38 20.74
N LEU A 3 -14.55 3.65 20.48
CA LEU A 3 -14.05 3.38 19.12
C LEU A 3 -15.13 2.78 18.20
N ASP A 4 -15.98 1.94 18.75
CA ASP A 4 -17.10 1.30 18.07
C ASP A 4 -18.21 2.29 17.66
N GLU A 5 -18.49 3.29 18.49
CA GLU A 5 -19.44 4.36 18.19
C GLU A 5 -18.89 5.26 17.07
N LEU A 6 -17.61 5.65 17.20
CA LEU A 6 -16.89 6.43 16.18
C LEU A 6 -16.84 5.69 14.84
N ALA A 7 -16.57 4.39 14.87
CA ALA A 7 -16.56 3.58 13.66
C ALA A 7 -17.95 3.52 13.01
N ARG A 8 -19.04 3.45 13.78
CA ARG A 8 -20.39 3.47 13.22
C ARG A 8 -20.74 4.82 12.62
N SER A 9 -20.38 5.93 13.29
CA SER A 9 -20.66 7.28 12.78
C SER A 9 -19.95 7.57 11.45
N LEU A 10 -18.79 6.95 11.22
CA LEU A 10 -17.95 7.13 10.03
C LEU A 10 -18.13 6.07 8.95
N HIS A 11 -19.18 5.25 9.01
CA HIS A 11 -19.37 4.09 8.13
C HIS A 11 -18.15 3.14 8.07
N ALA A 12 -17.41 3.04 9.18
CA ALA A 12 -16.19 2.26 9.36
C ALA A 12 -16.37 1.07 10.32
N TYR A 13 -17.58 0.73 10.73
CA TYR A 13 -17.79 -0.44 11.59
C TYR A 13 -17.87 -1.73 10.76
N LYS A 14 -16.93 -2.65 10.95
CA LYS A 14 -16.97 -4.01 10.38
C LYS A 14 -16.72 -5.05 11.45
N THR A 15 -17.57 -6.08 11.48
CA THR A 15 -17.48 -7.20 12.42
C THR A 15 -16.27 -8.11 12.17
N VAL A 16 -15.68 -8.04 10.98
CA VAL A 16 -14.44 -8.75 10.64
C VAL A 16 -13.19 -8.12 11.28
N ASP A 17 -13.28 -6.88 11.76
CA ASP A 17 -12.19 -6.25 12.51
C ASP A 17 -12.15 -6.88 13.90
N VAL A 18 -11.27 -7.86 14.10
CA VAL A 18 -11.13 -8.63 15.35
C VAL A 18 -10.21 -7.95 16.36
N SER A 19 -9.30 -7.09 15.89
CA SER A 19 -8.38 -6.34 16.75
C SER A 19 -8.71 -4.85 16.80
N VAL A 20 -8.31 -4.20 17.90
CA VAL A 20 -8.43 -2.74 18.06
C VAL A 20 -7.68 -2.01 16.94
N PHE A 21 -6.52 -2.53 16.53
CA PHE A 21 -5.73 -1.97 15.44
C PHE A 21 -6.49 -1.92 14.11
N GLN A 22 -7.12 -3.03 13.70
CA GLN A 22 -7.90 -3.07 12.46
C GLN A 22 -9.01 -2.03 12.45
N ARG A 23 -9.71 -1.90 13.59
CA ARG A 23 -10.77 -0.92 13.74
C ARG A 23 -10.23 0.52 13.70
N GLN A 24 -9.11 0.78 14.37
CA GLN A 24 -8.45 2.09 14.36
C GLN A 24 -7.98 2.46 12.95
N ALA A 25 -7.36 1.54 12.22
CA ALA A 25 -6.93 1.78 10.83
C ALA A 25 -8.12 2.19 9.96
N ARG A 26 -9.26 1.48 10.06
CA ARG A 26 -10.46 1.80 9.30
C ARG A 26 -11.08 3.14 9.68
N VAL A 27 -11.09 3.47 10.97
CA VAL A 27 -11.54 4.77 11.46
C VAL A 27 -10.64 5.89 10.95
N LEU A 28 -9.32 5.75 11.03
CA LEU A 28 -8.36 6.77 10.57
C LEU A 28 -8.51 7.05 9.08
N GLN A 29 -8.70 6.02 8.24
CA GLN A 29 -8.97 6.22 6.81
C GLN A 29 -10.29 6.96 6.57
N SER A 30 -11.33 6.66 7.33
CA SER A 30 -12.59 7.40 7.23
C SER A 30 -12.48 8.85 7.71
N ILE A 31 -11.72 9.12 8.78
CA ILE A 31 -11.46 10.49 9.26
C ILE A 31 -10.73 11.28 8.17
N TRP A 32 -9.64 10.72 7.64
CA TRP A 32 -8.88 11.36 6.56
C TRP A 32 -9.78 11.69 5.37
N ARG A 33 -10.63 10.74 4.93
CA ARG A 33 -11.61 10.96 3.86
C ARG A 33 -12.51 12.17 4.14
N GLU A 34 -13.07 12.27 5.35
CA GLU A 34 -13.94 13.40 5.72
C GLU A 34 -13.19 14.72 5.79
N GLU A 35 -11.96 14.73 6.28
CA GLU A 35 -11.10 15.91 6.30
C GLU A 35 -10.77 16.41 4.89
N GLN A 36 -10.71 15.50 3.90
CA GLN A 36 -10.57 15.85 2.48
C GLN A 36 -11.90 16.25 1.82
N GLY A 37 -13.03 16.19 2.53
CA GLY A 37 -14.36 16.49 1.99
C GLY A 37 -14.83 15.46 0.95
N LEU A 38 -14.33 14.22 1.01
CA LEU A 38 -14.63 13.19 0.02
C LEU A 38 -15.82 12.31 0.45
N GLU A 39 -16.71 12.00 -0.49
CA GLU A 39 -17.85 11.10 -0.26
C GLU A 39 -17.40 9.64 -0.07
N PRO A 40 -18.06 8.86 0.81
CA PRO A 40 -17.72 7.47 1.00
C PRO A 40 -18.10 6.66 -0.25
N GLY A 41 -17.27 5.68 -0.57
CA GLY A 41 -17.58 4.65 -1.56
C GLY A 41 -18.51 3.59 -0.98
N GLU A 42 -18.81 2.58 -1.80
CA GLU A 42 -19.71 1.49 -1.42
C GLU A 42 -19.00 0.14 -1.30
N HIS A 43 -19.56 -0.71 -0.46
CA HIS A 43 -19.25 -2.14 -0.39
C HIS A 43 -20.53 -2.93 -0.16
N ALA A 44 -20.86 -3.83 -1.10
CA ALA A 44 -22.09 -4.63 -1.08
C ALA A 44 -23.37 -3.77 -0.95
N GLY A 45 -23.42 -2.64 -1.66
CA GLY A 45 -24.59 -1.74 -1.69
C GLY A 45 -24.77 -0.85 -0.45
N ALA A 46 -23.79 -0.82 0.46
CA ALA A 46 -23.81 0.06 1.63
C ALA A 46 -22.56 0.97 1.66
N PRO A 47 -22.67 2.20 2.18
CA PRO A 47 -21.52 3.08 2.37
C PRO A 47 -20.44 2.43 3.23
N LEU A 48 -19.18 2.64 2.84
CA LEU A 48 -18.00 2.22 3.58
C LEU A 48 -17.01 3.38 3.60
N GLY A 49 -16.77 3.98 4.76
CA GLY A 49 -15.96 5.20 4.87
C GLY A 49 -14.46 5.00 4.57
N SER A 50 -13.99 3.75 4.58
CA SER A 50 -12.64 3.38 4.09
C SER A 50 -12.57 3.20 2.57
N ARG A 51 -13.62 3.61 1.85
CA ARG A 51 -13.65 3.64 0.40
C ARG A 51 -14.00 5.02 -0.12
N LEU A 52 -13.57 5.27 -1.35
CA LEU A 52 -13.88 6.48 -2.10
C LEU A 52 -14.94 6.19 -3.18
N ARG A 53 -15.74 7.21 -3.49
CA ARG A 53 -16.78 7.13 -4.52
C ARG A 53 -16.16 7.00 -5.93
N MET A 54 -16.67 6.06 -6.72
CA MET A 54 -16.32 5.88 -8.14
C MET A 54 -17.36 6.57 -9.05
N PRO A 55 -17.00 7.01 -10.27
CA PRO A 55 -15.67 6.89 -10.91
C PRO A 55 -14.66 7.95 -10.47
N GLU A 56 -15.11 8.98 -9.74
CA GLU A 56 -14.29 10.15 -9.38
C GLU A 56 -12.95 9.80 -8.71
N ALA A 57 -12.94 8.80 -7.82
CA ALA A 57 -11.72 8.33 -7.18
C ALA A 57 -10.63 7.88 -8.16
N GLN A 58 -11.01 7.30 -9.29
CA GLN A 58 -10.08 6.92 -10.35
C GLN A 58 -9.74 8.11 -11.24
N ASP A 59 -10.73 8.89 -11.67
CA ASP A 59 -10.52 10.00 -12.61
C ASP A 59 -9.59 11.07 -12.04
N GLN A 60 -9.65 11.31 -10.73
CA GLN A 60 -8.84 12.30 -10.02
C GLN A 60 -7.73 11.69 -9.16
N LEU A 61 -7.61 10.36 -9.12
CA LEU A 61 -6.63 9.64 -8.28
C LEU A 61 -6.70 10.05 -6.81
N LEU A 62 -7.92 10.13 -6.26
CA LEU A 62 -8.20 10.68 -4.93
C LEU A 62 -7.61 9.86 -3.78
N ASN A 63 -7.26 8.59 -4.00
CA ASN A 63 -6.61 7.73 -3.00
C ASN A 63 -5.13 8.11 -2.73
N TYR A 64 -4.57 9.03 -3.54
CA TYR A 64 -3.15 9.33 -3.53
C TYR A 64 -2.87 10.74 -3.01
N ILE A 65 -2.02 10.79 -1.97
CA ILE A 65 -1.94 11.91 -1.03
C ILE A 65 -1.19 13.14 -1.57
N THR A 66 -0.31 12.95 -2.54
CA THR A 66 0.48 14.03 -3.15
C THR A 66 0.40 13.98 -4.68
N PRO A 67 0.67 15.10 -5.38
CA PRO A 67 0.80 15.11 -6.82
C PRO A 67 1.88 14.15 -7.34
N GLY A 68 3.04 14.06 -6.68
CA GLY A 68 4.12 13.16 -7.08
C GLY A 68 3.69 11.70 -7.07
N VAL A 69 3.03 11.25 -6.00
CA VAL A 69 2.47 9.88 -5.96
C VAL A 69 1.44 9.65 -7.08
N ARG A 70 0.60 10.64 -7.40
CA ARG A 70 -0.36 10.53 -8.51
C ARG A 70 0.34 10.33 -9.85
N GLU A 71 1.43 11.05 -10.10
CA GLU A 71 2.24 10.87 -11.32
C GLU A 71 2.86 9.47 -11.40
N VAL A 72 3.37 8.95 -10.29
CA VAL A 72 3.89 7.57 -10.21
C VAL A 72 2.77 6.57 -10.52
N VAL A 73 1.57 6.75 -9.96
CA VAL A 73 0.42 5.87 -10.24
C VAL A 73 -0.01 5.95 -11.69
N GLN A 74 -0.04 7.14 -12.30
CA GLN A 74 -0.33 7.28 -13.73
C GLN A 74 0.66 6.46 -14.56
N ARG A 75 1.96 6.58 -14.27
CA ARG A 75 3.01 5.84 -14.97
C ARG A 75 2.90 4.32 -14.76
N GLU A 76 2.75 3.88 -13.52
CA GLU A 76 2.81 2.46 -13.13
C GLU A 76 1.51 1.69 -13.38
N VAL A 77 0.35 2.30 -13.16
CA VAL A 77 -0.95 1.59 -13.13
C VAL A 77 -1.78 1.85 -14.39
N LEU A 78 -1.66 3.06 -14.95
CA LEU A 78 -2.41 3.48 -16.14
C LEU A 78 -1.55 3.50 -17.41
N GLY A 79 -0.23 3.57 -17.26
CA GLY A 79 0.73 3.57 -18.35
C GLY A 79 1.23 2.17 -18.75
N PRO A 80 2.18 2.10 -19.70
CA PRO A 80 2.73 0.83 -20.21
C PRO A 80 3.42 -0.02 -19.14
N ALA A 81 3.93 0.58 -18.06
CA ALA A 81 4.59 -0.15 -16.97
C ALA A 81 3.65 -1.10 -16.21
N ALA A 82 2.34 -0.99 -16.42
CA ALA A 82 1.36 -1.91 -15.87
C ALA A 82 1.40 -3.30 -16.54
N GLU A 83 2.03 -3.43 -17.72
CA GLU A 83 2.11 -4.70 -18.44
C GLU A 83 2.82 -5.77 -17.60
N GLY A 84 2.15 -6.91 -17.38
CA GLY A 84 2.66 -8.00 -16.54
C GLY A 84 2.44 -7.83 -15.02
N LYS A 85 2.02 -6.65 -14.56
CA LYS A 85 1.67 -6.36 -13.16
C LYS A 85 0.19 -6.58 -12.89
N LEU A 86 -0.18 -6.99 -11.67
CA LEU A 86 -1.56 -7.27 -11.29
C LEU A 86 -2.09 -6.24 -10.29
N PHE A 87 -2.50 -5.08 -10.82
CA PHE A 87 -3.18 -4.08 -9.99
C PHE A 87 -4.64 -4.44 -9.76
N GLY A 88 -5.07 -4.47 -8.49
CA GLY A 88 -6.41 -4.85 -8.08
C GLY A 88 -7.43 -3.75 -8.38
N LYS A 89 -7.95 -3.68 -9.61
CA LYS A 89 -9.02 -2.74 -9.99
C LYS A 89 -10.40 -3.26 -9.52
N PRO A 90 -11.31 -2.41 -8.97
CA PRO A 90 -11.18 -0.97 -8.76
C PRO A 90 -10.48 -0.57 -7.44
N ARG A 91 -10.11 -1.53 -6.58
CA ARG A 91 -9.59 -1.29 -5.21
C ARG A 91 -8.37 -0.37 -5.16
N ILE A 92 -7.50 -0.45 -6.15
CA ILE A 92 -6.33 0.45 -6.24
C ILE A 92 -6.73 1.94 -6.29
N PHE A 93 -7.92 2.26 -6.80
CA PHE A 93 -8.40 3.65 -6.85
C PHE A 93 -9.30 4.01 -5.68
N ASN A 94 -10.02 3.04 -5.11
CA ASN A 94 -11.15 3.36 -4.23
C ASN A 94 -11.09 2.74 -2.84
N ASP A 95 -10.10 1.94 -2.51
CA ASP A 95 -9.98 1.29 -1.20
C ASP A 95 -8.77 1.86 -0.45
N LEU A 96 -9.05 2.68 0.58
CA LEU A 96 -8.05 3.39 1.38
C LEU A 96 -7.21 2.44 2.26
N LEU A 97 -7.67 1.20 2.44
CA LEU A 97 -7.02 0.16 3.24
C LEU A 97 -6.42 -0.95 2.38
N SER A 98 -6.37 -0.79 1.06
CA SER A 98 -5.70 -1.75 0.19
C SER A 98 -4.17 -1.56 0.28
N SER A 99 -3.42 -2.66 0.23
CA SER A 99 -1.95 -2.66 0.33
C SER A 99 -1.30 -1.85 -0.80
N GLN A 100 -1.77 -2.05 -2.04
CA GLN A 100 -1.23 -1.37 -3.21
C GLN A 100 -1.28 0.17 -3.08
N PRO A 101 -2.44 0.84 -2.82
CA PRO A 101 -2.47 2.28 -2.59
C PRO A 101 -1.59 2.78 -1.44
N LEU A 102 -1.56 2.06 -0.31
CA LEU A 102 -0.67 2.41 0.80
C LEU A 102 0.79 2.43 0.34
N CYS A 103 1.21 1.40 -0.38
CA CYS A 103 2.57 1.27 -0.86
C CYS A 103 2.94 2.41 -1.81
N PHE A 104 2.05 2.77 -2.74
CA PHE A 104 2.25 3.96 -3.57
C PHE A 104 2.35 5.24 -2.74
N ASN A 105 1.49 5.44 -1.75
CA ASN A 105 1.56 6.63 -0.88
C ASN A 105 2.83 6.70 -0.03
N LEU A 106 3.40 5.56 0.36
CA LEU A 106 4.61 5.51 1.18
C LEU A 106 5.90 5.60 0.36
N PHE A 107 5.94 4.98 -0.82
CA PHE A 107 7.16 4.84 -1.63
C PHE A 107 7.14 5.62 -2.93
N GLY A 108 6.01 6.19 -3.36
CA GLY A 108 5.89 6.90 -4.63
C GLY A 108 6.86 8.06 -4.74
N GLU A 109 6.89 8.97 -3.76
CA GLU A 109 7.86 10.08 -3.76
C GLU A 109 9.31 9.57 -3.73
N LEU A 110 9.56 8.46 -3.05
CA LEU A 110 10.89 7.87 -2.95
C LEU A 110 11.38 7.24 -4.26
N THR A 111 10.50 6.96 -5.23
CA THR A 111 10.98 6.45 -6.53
C THR A 111 11.78 7.49 -7.29
N ASP A 112 11.49 8.76 -7.03
CA ASP A 112 12.11 9.90 -7.72
C ASP A 112 13.19 10.57 -6.84
N ASP A 113 13.33 10.18 -5.57
CA ASP A 113 14.41 10.57 -4.64
C ASP A 113 15.04 9.35 -3.95
N LEU A 114 15.95 8.68 -4.67
CA LEU A 114 16.65 7.49 -4.17
C LEU A 114 17.67 7.80 -3.08
N GLU A 115 18.12 9.05 -2.93
CA GLU A 115 19.01 9.45 -1.83
C GLU A 115 18.24 9.52 -0.52
N LEU A 116 17.03 10.11 -0.53
CA LEU A 116 16.12 10.06 0.61
C LEU A 116 15.70 8.62 0.92
N ALA A 117 15.39 7.81 -0.11
CA ALA A 117 15.09 6.40 0.07
C ALA A 117 16.25 5.66 0.75
N SER A 118 17.49 5.91 0.30
CA SER A 118 18.71 5.35 0.87
C SER A 118 18.90 5.78 2.33
N ALA A 119 18.67 7.04 2.65
CA ALA A 119 18.78 7.54 4.02
C ALA A 119 17.77 6.87 4.96
N ALA A 120 16.49 6.80 4.55
CA ALA A 120 15.43 6.18 5.33
C ALA A 120 15.68 4.68 5.55
N ILE A 121 16.02 3.94 4.50
CA ILE A 121 16.29 2.49 4.61
C ILE A 121 17.55 2.21 5.43
N ARG A 122 18.60 3.01 5.29
CA ARG A 122 19.81 2.88 6.11
C ARG A 122 19.50 3.09 7.58
N GLU A 123 18.68 4.09 7.92
CA GLU A 123 18.23 4.33 9.30
C GLU A 123 17.39 3.17 9.84
N LEU A 124 16.34 2.75 9.11
CA LEU A 124 15.42 1.69 9.52
C LEU A 124 16.10 0.33 9.71
N THR A 125 17.20 0.08 8.99
CA THR A 125 17.89 -1.21 9.00
C THR A 125 19.20 -1.19 9.79
N GLY A 126 19.49 -0.11 10.52
CA GLY A 126 20.72 0.03 11.29
C GLY A 126 21.98 -0.06 10.44
N GLY A 127 21.93 0.39 9.18
CA GLY A 127 23.05 0.34 8.24
C GLY A 127 23.23 -0.96 7.47
N ARG A 128 22.37 -1.98 7.68
CA ARG A 128 22.45 -3.25 6.94
C ARG A 128 22.38 -3.04 5.42
N PHE A 129 21.54 -2.11 4.98
CA PHE A 129 21.47 -1.67 3.60
C PHE A 129 22.00 -0.24 3.51
N SER A 130 22.95 -0.01 2.61
CA SER A 130 23.68 1.26 2.50
C SER A 130 23.05 2.21 1.49
N ARG A 131 22.51 1.67 0.40
CA ARG A 131 21.95 2.42 -0.74
C ARG A 131 20.76 1.70 -1.37
N VAL A 132 19.72 2.46 -1.71
CA VAL A 132 18.61 2.04 -2.57
C VAL A 132 18.92 2.46 -3.99
N THR A 133 18.88 1.53 -4.93
CA THR A 133 19.20 1.74 -6.35
C THR A 133 17.97 1.63 -7.25
N GLY A 134 16.80 1.32 -6.67
CA GLY A 134 15.52 1.41 -7.36
C GLY A 134 14.37 0.88 -6.53
N ILE A 135 13.17 1.31 -6.90
CA ILE A 135 11.92 0.94 -6.27
C ILE A 135 10.95 0.49 -7.36
N GLU A 136 10.31 -0.65 -7.16
CA GLU A 136 9.32 -1.20 -8.08
C GLU A 136 8.06 -1.62 -7.32
N PHE A 137 6.90 -1.45 -7.95
CA PHE A 137 5.61 -1.87 -7.39
C PHE A 137 5.09 -3.15 -8.05
N GLU A 138 4.38 -3.97 -7.29
CA GLU A 138 3.69 -5.19 -7.77
C GLU A 138 4.65 -6.15 -8.52
N VAL A 139 5.73 -6.55 -7.85
CA VAL A 139 6.82 -7.33 -8.45
C VAL A 139 6.65 -8.82 -8.19
N SER A 140 6.55 -9.60 -9.28
CA SER A 140 6.61 -11.07 -9.25
C SER A 140 7.59 -11.53 -10.32
N PRO A 141 8.86 -11.83 -9.97
CA PRO A 141 9.78 -12.43 -10.93
C PRO A 141 9.21 -13.79 -11.35
N GLY A 142 8.90 -13.96 -12.63
CA GLY A 142 8.36 -15.20 -13.19
C GLY A 142 7.03 -15.63 -12.55
N ARG A 143 5.97 -14.82 -12.70
CA ARG A 143 4.63 -15.20 -12.25
C ARG A 143 4.21 -16.56 -12.85
N ARG A 144 3.83 -17.53 -12.02
CA ARG A 144 3.55 -18.94 -12.39
C ARG A 144 4.74 -19.69 -13.01
N ASP A 145 5.95 -19.19 -12.84
CA ASP A 145 7.15 -19.90 -13.23
C ASP A 145 7.55 -20.84 -12.09
N PRO A 146 7.71 -22.15 -12.36
CA PRO A 146 8.06 -23.14 -11.34
C PRO A 146 9.47 -22.97 -10.77
N ARG A 147 10.31 -22.09 -11.33
CA ARG A 147 11.61 -21.70 -10.75
C ARG A 147 11.47 -20.82 -9.50
N TYR A 148 10.29 -20.22 -9.29
CA TYR A 148 9.97 -19.39 -8.13
C TYR A 148 8.85 -20.05 -7.29
N LEU A 149 7.94 -19.25 -6.73
CA LEU A 149 6.84 -19.75 -5.89
C LEU A 149 5.75 -20.50 -6.68
N ASN A 150 5.82 -20.50 -8.02
CA ASN A 150 4.83 -21.10 -8.92
C ASN A 150 3.38 -20.65 -8.65
N ASP A 151 3.20 -19.49 -8.03
CA ASP A 151 1.91 -18.92 -7.68
C ASP A 151 1.73 -17.55 -8.36
N ARG A 152 0.76 -16.78 -7.86
CA ARG A 152 0.48 -15.43 -8.38
C ARG A 152 0.92 -14.34 -7.42
N SER A 153 1.69 -14.69 -6.39
CA SER A 153 2.15 -13.77 -5.37
C SER A 153 3.15 -12.77 -5.98
N ALA A 154 3.06 -11.54 -5.52
CA ALA A 154 3.93 -10.44 -5.88
C ALA A 154 4.26 -9.70 -4.58
N PHE A 155 5.43 -9.09 -4.50
CA PHE A 155 5.68 -8.08 -3.47
C PHE A 155 4.91 -6.81 -3.84
N ASP A 156 4.18 -6.25 -2.87
CA ASP A 156 3.59 -4.91 -3.05
C ASP A 156 4.66 -3.88 -3.44
N VAL A 157 5.85 -3.94 -2.81
CA VAL A 157 7.05 -3.13 -3.15
C VAL A 157 8.31 -3.97 -3.16
N PHE A 158 9.19 -3.71 -4.12
CA PHE A 158 10.52 -4.31 -4.22
C PHE A 158 11.58 -3.21 -4.30
N LEU A 159 12.50 -3.20 -3.34
CA LEU A 159 13.64 -2.29 -3.32
C LEU A 159 14.87 -3.05 -3.83
N ARG A 160 15.52 -2.52 -4.87
CA ARG A 160 16.88 -2.92 -5.23
C ARG A 160 17.85 -2.12 -4.38
N CYS A 161 18.80 -2.79 -3.75
CA CYS A 161 19.70 -2.18 -2.79
C CYS A 161 21.14 -2.65 -2.96
N GLU A 162 22.04 -1.97 -2.27
CA GLU A 162 23.37 -2.44 -1.91
C GLU A 162 23.44 -2.60 -0.39
N ASP A 163 24.09 -3.65 0.10
CA ASP A 163 24.33 -3.83 1.53
C ASP A 163 25.53 -3.00 2.03
N ALA A 164 25.87 -3.14 3.31
CA ALA A 164 27.02 -2.45 3.92
C ALA A 164 28.36 -2.76 3.24
N GLU A 165 28.47 -3.90 2.56
CA GLU A 165 29.65 -4.31 1.79
C GLU A 165 29.53 -4.02 0.28
N LEU A 166 28.56 -3.19 -0.11
CA LEU A 166 28.27 -2.80 -1.50
C LEU A 166 27.85 -3.97 -2.40
N ARG A 167 27.33 -5.06 -1.84
CA ARG A 167 26.86 -6.20 -2.63
C ARG A 167 25.41 -5.99 -3.06
N PRO A 168 25.05 -6.33 -4.31
CA PRO A 168 23.67 -6.29 -4.78
C PRO A 168 22.74 -7.10 -3.87
N SER A 169 21.71 -6.45 -3.37
CA SER A 169 20.75 -6.99 -2.41
C SER A 169 19.34 -6.48 -2.72
N PHE A 170 18.33 -6.97 -2.00
CA PHE A 170 16.97 -6.47 -2.15
C PHE A 170 16.19 -6.50 -0.83
N ILE A 171 15.11 -5.72 -0.79
CA ILE A 171 14.08 -5.79 0.25
C ILE A 171 12.73 -5.98 -0.45
N GLY A 172 12.06 -7.09 -0.15
CA GLY A 172 10.68 -7.32 -0.57
C GLY A 172 9.72 -6.93 0.56
N ILE A 173 8.69 -6.15 0.22
CA ILE A 173 7.71 -5.63 1.18
C ILE A 173 6.33 -6.10 0.74
N GLU A 174 5.61 -6.68 1.70
CA GLU A 174 4.23 -7.11 1.57
C GLU A 174 3.43 -6.55 2.74
N VAL A 175 2.27 -5.94 2.47
CA VAL A 175 1.43 -5.29 3.48
C VAL A 175 0.11 -6.04 3.63
N LYS A 176 -0.24 -6.36 4.89
CA LYS A 176 -1.50 -7.03 5.23
C LYS A 176 -2.22 -6.29 6.36
N TYR A 177 -3.25 -5.50 6.03
CA TYR A 177 -4.11 -4.85 7.03
C TYR A 177 -5.07 -5.82 7.75
N HIS A 178 -5.45 -6.91 7.10
CA HIS A 178 -6.50 -7.83 7.58
C HIS A 178 -5.94 -9.05 8.31
N GLU A 179 -4.61 -9.19 8.39
CA GLU A 179 -4.03 -10.21 9.25
C GLU A 179 -4.22 -9.83 10.72
N ASN A 180 -4.56 -10.82 11.54
CA ASN A 180 -4.77 -10.60 12.97
C ASN A 180 -3.44 -10.42 13.74
N LEU A 181 -2.30 -10.66 13.07
CA LEU A 181 -0.94 -10.57 13.61
C LEU A 181 -0.76 -11.34 14.94
N LEU A 182 -1.56 -12.39 15.16
CA LEU A 182 -1.49 -13.22 16.37
C LEU A 182 -0.38 -14.30 16.29
N GLY A 183 0.27 -14.45 15.14
CA GLY A 183 1.39 -15.36 14.95
C GLY A 183 2.70 -14.81 15.54
N PRO A 184 3.65 -15.67 15.93
CA PRO A 184 4.97 -15.22 16.36
C PRO A 184 5.70 -14.51 15.21
N ALA A 185 6.49 -13.49 15.54
CA ALA A 185 7.43 -12.91 14.59
C ALA A 185 8.43 -13.98 14.14
N ALA A 186 8.87 -13.91 12.88
CA ALA A 186 9.95 -14.77 12.42
C ALA A 186 11.23 -14.47 13.22
N GLU A 187 11.91 -15.51 13.67
CA GLU A 187 13.24 -15.38 14.27
C GLU A 187 14.27 -15.21 13.13
N HIS A 188 15.12 -14.20 13.25
CA HIS A 188 16.19 -13.89 12.30
C HIS A 188 17.52 -14.52 12.69
#